data_AF-A0A4Q7D2L3-F1
#
_entry.id   AF-A0A4Q7D2L3-F1
#
_cell.length_a   1.000
_cell.length_b   1.000
_cell.length_c   1.000
_cell.angle_alpha   90.00
_cell.angle_beta   90.00
_cell.angle_gamma   90.00
#
_symmetry.space_group_name_H-M   'P 1'
#
loop_
_entity.id
_entity.type
_entity.pdbx_description
1 polymer ?
#
loop_
_entity_poly.entity_id
_entity_poly.type
_entity_poly.pdbx_seq_one_letter_code
_entity_poly.pdbx_strand_id
1 'polypeptide(L)'
;MKYWLLILIAGVLSVSSLNAGATQIKTPSSYAQSTFIVLCDCNTHLKRTLIEHEINKAGGKVLFMYEDLGGFAVKTSKSDDPDQLERRLRGIRGVKSIERDGEAGVNTGS
;
A
#
# COMPACT_ATOMS: atom_id res chain seq x y z
N MET A 1 -7.74 43.39 65.62
CA MET A 1 -8.26 42.29 66.47
C MET A 1 -9.67 41.94 66.01
N LYS A 2 -9.82 41.03 65.04
CA LYS A 2 -11.12 40.54 64.56
C LYS A 2 -10.89 39.17 63.91
N TYR A 3 -11.44 38.14 64.55
CA TYR A 3 -11.39 36.73 64.18
C TYR A 3 -11.95 36.49 62.78
N TRP A 4 -11.41 35.48 62.08
CA TRP A 4 -12.17 34.45 61.36
C TRP A 4 -11.16 33.41 60.85
N LEU A 5 -10.96 32.30 61.55
CA LEU A 5 -11.77 31.06 61.51
C LEU A 5 -11.76 30.40 60.12
N LEU A 6 -10.86 29.43 59.99
CA LEU A 6 -11.02 28.11 59.38
C LEU A 6 -11.99 27.98 58.19
N ILE A 7 -11.46 27.64 57.01
CA ILE A 7 -11.97 26.50 56.23
C ILE A 7 -10.78 25.80 55.54
N LEU A 8 -10.48 24.58 56.00
CA LEU A 8 -9.71 23.57 55.27
C LEU A 8 -10.59 23.06 54.13
N ILE A 9 -10.15 23.22 52.88
CA ILE A 9 -10.72 22.46 51.76
C ILE A 9 -9.59 21.63 51.16
N ALA A 10 -9.60 20.35 51.54
CA ALA A 10 -8.91 19.28 50.87
C ALA A 10 -9.46 19.16 49.44
N GLY A 11 -8.75 19.78 48.49
CA GLY A 11 -9.00 19.63 47.06
C GLY A 11 -8.08 18.58 46.46
N VAL A 12 -8.35 17.30 46.73
CA VAL A 12 -7.81 16.20 45.90
C VAL A 12 -8.56 16.26 44.58
N LEU A 13 -8.00 16.99 43.62
CA LEU A 13 -8.40 16.88 42.21
C LEU A 13 -7.29 16.16 41.47
N SER A 14 -7.52 14.85 41.40
CA SER A 14 -6.91 13.88 40.51
C SER A 14 -6.49 14.49 39.18
N VAL A 15 -5.18 14.62 38.99
CA VAL A 15 -4.57 14.74 37.66
C VAL A 15 -4.74 13.39 36.98
N SER A 16 -5.93 13.12 36.47
CA SER A 16 -6.15 12.05 35.52
C SER A 16 -5.53 12.51 34.21
N SER A 17 -4.25 12.21 34.05
CA SER A 17 -3.53 12.35 32.78
C SER A 17 -4.38 11.69 31.70
N LEU A 18 -4.92 12.50 30.79
CA LEU A 18 -5.44 12.03 29.51
C LEU A 18 -4.28 11.36 28.79
N ASN A 19 -4.15 10.05 28.97
CA ASN A 19 -3.38 9.24 28.04
C ASN A 19 -4.25 9.15 26.79
N ALA A 20 -4.14 10.17 25.94
CA ALA A 20 -4.51 10.10 24.53
C ALA A 20 -3.58 9.07 23.90
N GLY A 21 -3.82 7.79 24.21
CA GLY A 21 -3.40 6.70 23.37
C GLY A 21 -4.07 6.97 22.05
N ALA A 22 -3.31 7.54 21.12
CA ALA A 22 -3.65 7.54 19.71
C ALA A 22 -3.85 6.07 19.35
N THR A 23 -5.08 5.59 19.48
CA THR A 23 -5.58 4.49 18.70
C THR A 23 -5.38 4.96 17.27
N GLN A 24 -4.24 4.59 16.70
CA GLN A 24 -4.09 4.60 15.26
C GLN A 24 -5.26 3.77 14.78
N ILE A 25 -6.28 4.47 14.29
CA ILE A 25 -7.32 3.89 13.47
C ILE A 25 -6.49 3.27 12.35
N LYS A 26 -6.28 1.95 12.46
CA LYS A 26 -5.81 1.13 11.37
C LYS A 26 -6.96 1.23 10.39
N THR A 27 -6.95 2.30 9.58
CA THR A 27 -7.77 2.39 8.39
C THR A 27 -7.61 1.04 7.74
N PRO A 28 -8.70 0.29 7.49
CA PRO A 28 -8.58 -0.99 6.82
C PRO A 28 -7.75 -0.69 5.59
N SER A 29 -6.53 -1.26 5.56
CA SER A 29 -5.61 -1.08 4.44
C SER A 29 -6.44 -1.44 3.23
N SER A 30 -6.82 -0.42 2.45
CA SER A 30 -7.49 -0.57 1.17
C SER A 30 -6.78 -1.72 0.51
N TYR A 31 -7.48 -2.85 0.33
CA TYR A 31 -6.95 -4.14 -0.10
C TYR A 31 -5.68 -3.91 -0.90
N ALA A 32 -4.52 -4.13 -0.28
CA ALA A 32 -3.25 -3.66 -0.84
C ALA A 32 -3.20 -4.13 -2.29
N GLN A 33 -3.26 -3.17 -3.21
CA GLN A 33 -3.60 -3.44 -4.60
C GLN A 33 -2.63 -4.50 -5.12
N SER A 34 -3.20 -5.68 -5.36
CA SER A 34 -2.42 -6.88 -5.61
C SER A 34 -2.06 -7.04 -7.09
N THR A 35 -2.46 -6.07 -7.92
CA THR A 35 -2.27 -6.08 -9.35
C THR A 35 -1.47 -4.86 -9.78
N PHE A 36 -0.60 -5.06 -10.75
CA PHE A 36 0.33 -4.09 -11.29
C PHE A 36 0.23 -4.08 -12.81
N ILE A 37 0.30 -2.89 -13.40
CA ILE A 37 0.55 -2.69 -14.82
C ILE A 37 2.05 -2.45 -14.97
N VAL A 38 2.73 -3.31 -15.72
CA VAL A 38 4.18 -3.27 -15.98
C VAL A 38 4.39 -2.92 -17.44
N LEU A 39 4.96 -1.75 -17.74
CA LEU A 39 5.35 -1.39 -19.11
C LEU A 39 6.82 -1.72 -19.34
N CYS A 40 7.15 -2.25 -20.52
CA CYS A 40 8.51 -2.70 -20.84
C CYS A 40 9.00 -2.31 -22.23
N ASP A 41 10.33 -2.32 -22.41
CA ASP A 41 10.97 -2.36 -23.72
C ASP A 41 11.02 -3.79 -24.27
N CYS A 42 9.87 -4.33 -24.63
CA CYS A 42 9.67 -5.74 -24.97
C CYS A 42 9.12 -5.91 -26.40
N ASN A 43 9.75 -5.21 -27.35
CA ASN A 43 9.34 -5.11 -28.76
C ASN A 43 9.56 -6.38 -29.60
N THR A 44 10.15 -7.43 -29.05
CA THR A 44 10.34 -8.72 -29.73
C THR A 44 9.79 -9.85 -28.88
N HIS A 45 9.37 -10.94 -29.54
CA HIS A 45 8.89 -12.14 -28.84
C HIS A 45 9.91 -12.64 -27.81
N LEU A 46 11.21 -12.68 -28.18
CA LEU A 46 12.28 -13.09 -27.27
C LEU A 46 12.33 -12.21 -26.01
N LYS A 47 12.33 -10.88 -26.17
CA LYS A 47 12.34 -9.96 -25.02
C LYS A 47 11.10 -10.13 -24.14
N ARG A 48 9.92 -10.38 -24.73
CA ARG A 48 8.69 -10.63 -23.96
C ARG A 48 8.81 -11.87 -23.10
N THR A 49 9.23 -13.00 -23.69
CA THR A 49 9.43 -14.25 -22.95
C THR A 49 10.44 -14.09 -21.82
N LEU A 50 11.52 -13.34 -22.04
CA LEU A 50 12.52 -13.06 -20.99
C LEU A 50 11.93 -12.24 -19.84
N ILE A 51 11.15 -11.19 -20.14
CA ILE A 51 10.53 -10.38 -19.09
C ILE A 51 9.45 -11.16 -18.35
N GLU A 52 8.61 -11.93 -19.04
CA GLU A 52 7.63 -12.82 -18.41
C GLU A 52 8.31 -13.82 -17.45
N HIS A 53 9.43 -14.41 -17.87
CA HIS A 53 10.20 -15.30 -17.01
C HIS A 53 10.72 -14.60 -15.75
N GLU A 54 11.29 -13.40 -15.89
CA GLU A 54 11.79 -12.62 -14.74
C GLU A 54 10.65 -12.13 -13.82
N ILE A 55 9.48 -11.81 -14.37
CA ILE A 55 8.27 -11.49 -13.58
C ILE A 55 7.87 -12.70 -12.72
N ASN A 56 7.82 -13.89 -13.31
CA ASN A 56 7.48 -15.11 -12.60
C ASN A 56 8.50 -15.43 -11.51
N LYS A 57 9.79 -15.27 -11.81
CA LYS A 57 10.89 -15.44 -10.85
C LYS A 57 10.85 -14.41 -9.72
N ALA A 58 10.39 -13.20 -10.00
CA ALA A 58 10.17 -12.15 -9.00
C ALA A 58 8.96 -12.43 -8.09
N GLY A 59 8.19 -13.49 -8.32
CA GLY A 59 7.00 -13.84 -7.54
C GLY A 59 5.71 -13.22 -8.06
N GLY A 60 5.74 -12.57 -9.23
CA GLY A 60 4.55 -12.09 -9.92
C GLY A 60 3.90 -13.19 -10.75
N LYS A 61 2.60 -13.09 -10.99
CA LYS A 61 1.86 -13.92 -11.95
C LYS A 61 1.31 -13.05 -13.06
N VAL A 62 1.70 -13.32 -14.31
CA VAL A 62 1.13 -12.62 -15.47
C VAL A 62 -0.33 -13.03 -15.64
N LEU A 63 -1.21 -12.03 -15.70
CA LEU A 63 -2.64 -12.17 -15.98
C LEU A 63 -2.95 -11.88 -17.45
N PHE A 64 -2.27 -10.89 -18.01
CA PHE A 64 -2.51 -10.41 -19.37
C PHE A 64 -1.24 -9.78 -19.94
N MET A 65 -1.10 -9.82 -21.27
CA MET A 65 -0.02 -9.18 -22.01
C MET A 65 -0.59 -8.11 -22.95
N TYR A 66 -0.08 -6.88 -22.84
CA TYR A 66 -0.44 -5.78 -23.75
C TYR A 66 0.50 -5.79 -24.95
N GLU A 67 0.08 -6.42 -26.06
CA GLU A 67 0.94 -6.61 -27.24
C GLU A 67 1.34 -5.31 -27.92
N ASP A 68 0.40 -4.38 -28.08
CA ASP A 68 0.61 -3.12 -28.82
C ASP A 68 1.33 -2.05 -27.99
N LEU A 69 1.04 -2.00 -26.68
CA LEU A 69 1.65 -1.03 -25.76
C LEU A 69 2.99 -1.51 -25.18
N GLY A 70 3.24 -2.81 -25.21
CA GLY A 70 4.41 -3.43 -24.59
C GLY A 70 4.29 -3.44 -23.07
N GLY A 71 3.68 -4.47 -22.52
CA GLY A 71 3.58 -4.63 -21.08
C GLY A 71 2.81 -5.85 -20.61
N PHE A 72 2.64 -5.94 -19.29
CA PHE A 72 1.96 -7.04 -18.61
C PHE A 72 1.07 -6.53 -17.48
N ALA A 73 -0.09 -7.16 -17.32
CA ALA A 73 -0.82 -7.11 -16.06
C ALA A 73 -0.28 -8.23 -15.16
N VAL A 74 0.21 -7.89 -13.97
CA VAL A 74 0.89 -8.79 -13.06
C VAL A 74 0.19 -8.78 -11.71
N LYS A 75 -0.10 -9.95 -11.16
CA LYS A 75 -0.67 -10.12 -9.83
C LYS A 75 0.36 -10.62 -8.84
N THR A 76 0.35 -10.11 -7.61
CA THR A 76 1.11 -10.70 -6.49
C THR A 76 0.46 -11.99 -6.01
N SER A 77 1.28 -12.93 -5.54
CA SER A 77 0.78 -14.06 -4.78
C SER A 77 0.02 -13.58 -3.55
N LYS A 78 -1.04 -14.30 -3.14
CA LYS A 78 -1.86 -13.93 -1.96
C LYS A 78 -1.05 -13.88 -0.66
N SER A 79 0.10 -14.56 -0.61
CA SER A 79 1.01 -14.61 0.53
C SER A 79 2.05 -13.49 0.56
N ASP A 80 2.24 -12.78 -0.55
CA ASP A 80 3.42 -11.97 -0.77
C ASP A 80 3.11 -10.48 -0.56
N ASP A 81 4.05 -9.77 0.06
CA ASP A 81 4.00 -8.31 0.23
C ASP A 81 4.01 -7.63 -1.15
N PRO A 82 2.93 -6.90 -1.54
CA PRO A 82 2.86 -6.23 -2.83
C PRO A 82 3.95 -5.16 -2.98
N ASP A 83 4.39 -4.52 -1.90
CA ASP A 83 5.46 -3.52 -1.95
C ASP A 83 6.80 -4.19 -2.28
N GLN A 84 7.02 -5.39 -1.74
CA GLN A 84 8.21 -6.19 -2.06
C GLN A 84 8.18 -6.69 -3.50
N LEU A 85 7.02 -7.10 -4.02
CA LEU A 85 6.90 -7.45 -5.44
C LEU A 85 7.19 -6.24 -6.33
N GLU A 86 6.61 -5.08 -6.02
CA GLU A 86 6.83 -3.86 -6.80
C GLU A 86 8.33 -3.51 -6.90
N ARG A 87 9.05 -3.54 -5.76
CA ARG A 87 10.50 -3.32 -5.73
C ARG A 87 11.27 -4.31 -6.62
N ARG A 88 10.91 -5.58 -6.59
CA ARG A 88 11.54 -6.63 -7.42
C ARG A 88 11.27 -6.39 -8.91
N LEU A 89 10.02 -6.10 -9.27
CA LEU A 89 9.63 -5.82 -10.64
C LEU A 89 10.35 -4.58 -11.20
N ARG A 90 10.51 -3.52 -10.40
CA ARG A 90 11.28 -2.31 -10.79
C ARG A 90 12.75 -2.61 -11.12
N GLY A 91 13.29 -3.69 -10.56
CA GLY A 91 14.67 -4.14 -10.81
C GLY A 91 14.86 -4.96 -12.08
N ILE A 92 13.78 -5.40 -12.75
CA ILE A 92 13.88 -6.22 -13.97
C ILE A 92 14.40 -5.35 -15.12
N ARG A 93 15.50 -5.79 -15.75
CA ARG A 93 16.06 -5.09 -16.91
C ARG A 93 15.04 -5.05 -18.05
N GLY A 94 14.76 -3.85 -18.55
CA GLY A 94 13.81 -3.62 -19.63
C GLY A 94 12.41 -3.22 -19.15
N VAL A 95 12.14 -3.23 -17.84
CA VAL A 95 10.94 -2.57 -17.29
C VAL A 95 11.14 -1.05 -17.33
N LYS A 96 10.13 -0.33 -17.83
CA LYS A 96 10.11 1.14 -17.95
C LYS A 96 9.31 1.80 -16.84
N SER A 97 8.13 1.25 -16.53
CA SER A 97 7.28 1.77 -15.47
C SER A 97 6.45 0.65 -14.84
N ILE A 98 6.05 0.92 -13.60
CA ILE A 98 5.15 0.06 -12.83
C ILE A 98 4.14 0.96 -12.14
N GLU A 99 2.87 0.61 -12.31
CA GLU A 99 1.74 1.28 -11.70
C GLU A 99 0.86 0.23 -11.05
N ARG A 100 0.29 0.53 -9.87
CA ARG A 100 -0.70 -0.36 -9.26
C ARG A 100 -2.02 -0.17 -9.98
N ASP A 101 -2.65 -1.28 -10.30
CA ASP A 101 -3.98 -1.26 -10.91
C ASP A 101 -4.97 -0.83 -9.83
N GLY A 102 -5.47 0.40 -9.94
CA GLY A 102 -6.42 0.97 -9.01
C GLY A 102 -7.83 0.54 -9.35
N GLU A 103 -8.63 0.19 -8.33
CA GLU A 103 -10.08 0.13 -8.52
C GLU A 103 -10.55 1.50 -8.97
N ALA A 104 -11.11 1.59 -10.19
CA ALA A 104 -11.79 2.79 -10.63
C ALA A 104 -12.90 3.06 -9.61
N GLY A 105 -12.72 4.09 -8.79
CA GLY A 105 -13.74 4.50 -7.83
C GLY A 105 -15.01 4.79 -8.59
N VAL A 106 -16.00 3.91 -8.48
CA VAL A 106 -17.36 4.23 -8.92
C VAL A 106 -17.83 5.36 -8.01
N ASN A 107 -17.77 6.59 -8.53
CA ASN A 107 -18.40 7.74 -7.89
C ASN A 107 -19.91 7.47 -7.88
N THR A 108 -20.42 6.76 -6.88
CA THR A 108 -21.86 6.72 -6.62
C THR A 108 -22.23 8.08 -6.04
N GLY A 109 -22.59 9.01 -6.92
CA GLY A 109 -23.11 10.32 -6.54
C GLY A 109 -24.27 10.15 -5.56
N SER A 110 -24.14 10.78 -4.39
CA SER A 110 -25.19 10.90 -3.38
C SER A 110 -26.23 11.93 -3.78
#